data_AF-A0A1Y4GCK7-F1
#
_entry.id   AF-A0A1Y4GCK7-F1
#
_cell.length_a   1.000
_cell.length_b   1.000
_cell.length_c   1.000
_cell.angle_alpha   90.00
_cell.angle_beta   90.00
_cell.angle_gamma   90.00
#
_symmetry.space_group_name_H-M   'P 1'
#
loop_
_entity.id
_entity.type
_entity.pdbx_description
1 polymer ?
#
loop_
_entity_poly.entity_id
_entity_poly.type
_entity_poly.pdbx_seq_one_letter_code
_entity_poly.pdbx_strand_id
1 'polypeptide(L)'
;MSDVMTFSKRTASGLEEALRTVLLDADNKVPAEALRIVGAIADGAVIESGSNTNGYWVKLADGTAIAHNAITQLTNTDASAPISGIYRYTVSVTFPMLFISPPDVVGSIGANSNTHGWGTAINRTVSGATFHHYTTVASLSTTALGGWYIAIGKWK
;
A
#
# COMPACT_ATOMS: atom_id res chain seq x y z
N MET A 1 7.36 26.73 -26.96
CA MET A 1 6.04 27.28 -27.34
C MET A 1 5.19 27.21 -26.06
N SER A 2 4.39 28.22 -25.70
CA SER A 2 3.65 28.18 -24.42
C SER A 2 2.57 27.09 -24.48
N ASP A 3 2.49 26.21 -23.46
CA ASP A 3 1.50 25.12 -23.37
C ASP A 3 0.07 25.59 -23.13
N VAL A 4 -0.13 26.91 -23.13
CA VAL A 4 -1.40 27.58 -22.86
C VAL A 4 -1.89 28.27 -24.13
N MET A 5 -3.12 27.92 -24.53
CA MET A 5 -3.90 28.59 -25.56
C MET A 5 -4.85 29.59 -24.92
N THR A 6 -4.84 30.82 -25.43
CA THR A 6 -5.71 31.90 -24.97
C THR A 6 -6.65 32.31 -26.09
N PHE A 7 -7.96 32.18 -25.87
CA PHE A 7 -8.99 32.74 -26.73
C PHE A 7 -9.35 34.12 -26.20
N SER A 8 -9.26 35.12 -27.07
CA SER A 8 -9.63 36.50 -26.73
C SER A 8 -10.89 36.91 -27.47
N LYS A 9 -11.72 37.73 -26.84
CA LYS A 9 -12.87 38.39 -27.47
C LYS A 9 -12.57 39.88 -27.65
N ARG A 10 -13.10 40.47 -28.73
CA ARG A 10 -13.00 41.91 -28.95
C ARG A 10 -14.15 42.62 -28.24
N THR A 11 -13.83 43.63 -27.44
CA THR A 11 -14.76 44.52 -26.76
C THR A 11 -14.54 45.96 -27.20
N ALA A 12 -15.41 46.88 -26.74
CA ALA A 12 -15.27 48.31 -27.00
C ALA A 12 -13.97 48.89 -26.40
N SER A 13 -13.42 48.23 -25.38
CA SER A 13 -12.20 48.66 -24.68
C SER A 13 -10.93 47.96 -25.19
N GLY A 14 -11.04 46.98 -26.10
CA GLY A 14 -9.88 46.28 -26.66
C GLY A 14 -10.08 44.77 -26.80
N LEU A 15 -8.99 44.02 -26.67
CA LEU A 15 -9.02 42.56 -26.57
C LEU A 15 -9.04 42.15 -25.10
N GLU A 16 -9.97 41.27 -24.74
CA GLU A 16 -10.08 40.68 -23.40
C GLU A 16 -9.94 39.16 -23.50
N GLU A 17 -9.25 38.55 -22.53
CA GLU A 17 -9.17 37.09 -22.40
C GLU A 17 -10.56 36.52 -22.13
N ALA A 18 -11.02 35.61 -23.00
CA ALA A 18 -12.32 34.95 -22.91
C ALA A 18 -12.18 33.52 -22.36
N LEU A 19 -11.11 32.82 -22.71
CA LEU A 19 -10.80 31.48 -22.22
C LEU A 19 -9.30 31.24 -22.25
N ARG A 20 -8.80 30.56 -21.22
CA ARG A 20 -7.43 30.08 -21.13
C ARG A 20 -7.46 28.58 -20.92
N THR A 21 -6.84 27.83 -21.83
CA THR A 21 -6.82 26.36 -21.80
C THR A 21 -5.42 25.83 -22.06
N VAL A 22 -5.17 24.59 -21.65
CA VAL A 22 -3.94 23.86 -21.95
C VAL A 22 -4.06 23.24 -23.35
N LEU A 23 -2.97 23.23 -24.11
CA LEU A 23 -2.86 22.51 -25.38
C LEU A 23 -2.70 21.01 -25.11
N LEU A 24 -3.39 20.16 -25.86
CA LEU A 24 -3.24 18.71 -25.76
C LEU A 24 -1.97 18.24 -26.51
N ASP A 25 -1.42 17.10 -26.09
CA ASP A 25 -0.32 16.42 -26.78
C ASP A 25 -0.79 15.71 -28.07
N ALA A 26 0.15 15.06 -28.76
CA ALA A 26 -0.12 14.34 -30.02
C ALA A 26 -1.14 13.19 -29.86
N ASP A 27 -1.35 12.70 -28.63
CA ASP A 27 -2.31 11.65 -28.29
C ASP A 27 -3.66 12.22 -27.79
N ASN A 28 -3.89 13.53 -27.93
CA ASN A 28 -5.05 14.25 -27.39
C ASN A 28 -5.19 14.15 -25.86
N LYS A 29 -4.08 14.11 -25.13
CA LYS A 29 -4.07 14.13 -23.66
C LYS A 29 -3.50 15.43 -23.13
N VAL A 30 -3.81 15.77 -21.88
CA VAL A 30 -3.18 16.92 -21.21
C VAL A 30 -1.70 16.57 -20.98
N PRO A 31 -0.75 17.42 -21.40
CA PRO A 31 0.67 17.17 -21.21
C PRO A 31 1.01 17.00 -19.73
N ALA A 32 1.84 16.01 -19.42
CA ALA A 32 2.18 15.63 -18.05
C ALA A 32 2.86 16.77 -17.28
N GLU A 33 3.68 17.56 -17.96
CA GLU A 33 4.39 18.74 -17.48
C GLU A 33 3.46 19.90 -17.10
N ALA A 34 2.25 19.95 -17.66
CA ALA A 34 1.25 20.97 -17.36
C ALA A 34 0.41 20.61 -16.11
N LEU A 35 0.48 19.35 -15.66
CA LEU A 35 -0.19 18.90 -14.44
C LEU A 35 0.69 19.20 -13.23
N ARG A 36 0.09 19.70 -12.14
CA ARG A 36 0.77 19.86 -10.85
C ARG A 36 0.92 18.51 -10.13
N ILE A 37 1.58 17.58 -10.79
CA ILE A 37 2.01 16.31 -10.20
C ILE A 37 3.44 16.52 -9.73
N VAL A 38 3.73 16.12 -8.49
CA VAL A 38 5.11 16.17 -7.98
C VAL A 38 5.90 15.05 -8.66
N GLY A 39 6.80 15.43 -9.59
CA GLY A 39 7.60 14.49 -10.40
C GLY A 39 6.98 14.17 -11.76
N ALA A 40 7.73 13.51 -12.64
CA ALA A 40 7.14 12.97 -13.85
C ALA A 40 6.02 11.99 -13.47
N ILE A 41 4.95 11.89 -14.27
CA ILE A 41 3.89 10.88 -14.07
C ILE A 41 4.50 9.47 -13.88
N ALA A 42 5.65 9.21 -14.53
CA ALA A 42 6.41 7.99 -14.42
C ALA A 42 7.06 7.71 -13.03
N ASP A 43 7.20 8.71 -12.16
CA ASP A 43 7.99 8.59 -10.93
C ASP A 43 7.15 8.61 -9.63
N GLY A 44 5.92 9.15 -9.66
CA GLY A 44 5.12 9.33 -8.44
C GLY A 44 3.62 9.11 -8.59
N ALA A 45 3.13 8.85 -9.81
CA ALA A 45 1.70 8.62 -9.99
C ALA A 45 1.29 7.24 -9.47
N VAL A 46 0.08 7.16 -8.90
CA VAL A 46 -0.60 5.87 -8.72
C VAL A 46 -1.03 5.39 -10.10
N ILE A 47 -0.53 4.23 -10.52
CA ILE A 47 -0.88 3.62 -11.81
C ILE A 47 -2.03 2.61 -11.68
N GLU A 48 -2.20 2.03 -10.48
CA GLU A 48 -3.25 1.07 -10.17
C GLU A 48 -3.45 1.02 -8.65
N SER A 49 -4.70 0.88 -8.22
CA SER A 49 -5.05 0.55 -6.84
C SER A 49 -6.23 -0.40 -6.83
N GLY A 50 -6.30 -1.28 -5.84
CA GLY A 50 -7.41 -2.21 -5.74
C GLY A 50 -7.52 -2.87 -4.37
N SER A 51 -8.50 -3.76 -4.26
CA SER A 51 -8.71 -4.59 -3.09
C SER A 51 -9.27 -5.96 -3.47
N ASN A 52 -9.01 -6.94 -2.60
CA ASN A 52 -9.62 -8.26 -2.64
C ASN A 52 -9.77 -8.79 -1.20
N THR A 53 -10.12 -10.07 -1.05
CA THR A 53 -10.28 -10.70 0.27
C THR A 53 -8.99 -10.70 1.11
N ASN A 54 -7.82 -10.52 0.48
CA ASN A 54 -6.51 -10.56 1.13
C ASN A 54 -5.97 -9.17 1.47
N GLY A 55 -6.69 -8.08 1.13
CA GLY A 55 -6.35 -6.71 1.52
C GLY A 55 -6.43 -5.69 0.39
N TYR A 56 -5.66 -4.62 0.55
CA TYR A 56 -5.61 -3.48 -0.36
C TYR A 56 -4.20 -3.31 -0.92
N TRP A 57 -4.10 -2.77 -2.15
CA TRP A 57 -2.82 -2.43 -2.76
C TRP A 57 -2.85 -1.11 -3.52
N VAL A 58 -1.67 -0.52 -3.65
CA VAL A 58 -1.37 0.62 -4.52
C VAL A 58 -0.07 0.31 -5.26
N LYS A 59 -0.07 0.51 -6.58
CA LYS A 59 1.10 0.47 -7.45
C LYS A 59 1.45 1.89 -7.88
N LEU A 60 2.71 2.25 -7.68
CA LEU A 60 3.29 3.53 -8.06
C LEU A 60 4.06 3.40 -9.37
N ALA A 61 4.12 4.47 -10.14
CA ALA A 61 4.71 4.50 -11.47
C ALA A 61 6.20 4.14 -11.48
N ASP A 62 6.93 4.38 -10.38
CA ASP A 62 8.34 4.01 -10.16
C ASP A 62 8.57 2.51 -9.93
N GLY A 63 7.51 1.70 -10.08
CA GLY A 63 7.54 0.26 -9.86
C GLY A 63 7.36 -0.15 -8.40
N THR A 64 7.25 0.79 -7.46
CA THR A 64 6.98 0.51 -6.05
C THR A 64 5.53 0.10 -5.84
N ALA A 65 5.28 -0.93 -5.04
CA ALA A 65 3.97 -1.36 -4.61
C ALA A 65 3.88 -1.38 -3.10
N ILE A 66 2.73 -0.97 -2.58
CA ILE A 66 2.37 -1.05 -1.16
C ILE A 66 1.15 -1.95 -1.07
N ALA A 67 1.23 -2.98 -0.23
CA ALA A 67 0.12 -3.87 0.07
C ALA A 67 -0.11 -3.92 1.59
N HIS A 68 -1.36 -3.89 2.04
CA HIS A 68 -1.67 -3.93 3.46
C HIS A 68 -3.01 -4.60 3.75
N ASN A 69 -3.13 -5.19 4.94
CA ASN A 69 -4.41 -5.69 5.44
C ASN A 69 -4.42 -5.75 6.97
N ALA A 70 -5.62 -5.80 7.53
CA ALA A 70 -5.83 -6.29 8.89
C ALA A 70 -5.78 -7.82 8.89
N ILE A 71 -5.22 -8.38 9.96
CA ILE A 71 -5.16 -9.82 10.21
C ILE A 71 -6.25 -10.09 11.23
N THR A 72 -7.30 -10.80 10.83
CA THR A 72 -8.51 -10.99 11.65
C THR A 72 -8.56 -12.34 12.37
N GLN A 73 -7.69 -13.29 12.01
CA GLN A 73 -7.67 -14.61 12.63
C GLN A 73 -6.26 -15.21 12.65
N LEU A 74 -5.80 -15.62 13.82
CA LEU A 74 -4.57 -16.40 13.96
C LEU A 74 -4.92 -17.88 14.18
N THR A 75 -4.38 -18.75 13.34
CA THR A 75 -4.45 -20.20 13.56
C THR A 75 -3.31 -20.62 14.48
N ASN A 76 -3.69 -21.04 15.68
CA ASN A 76 -2.76 -21.41 16.74
C ASN A 76 -2.04 -22.71 16.37
N THR A 77 -0.73 -22.65 16.14
CA THR A 77 0.07 -23.84 15.79
C THR A 77 1.19 -24.18 16.77
N ASP A 78 1.53 -23.31 17.75
CA ASP A 78 2.71 -23.58 18.58
C ASP A 78 2.71 -22.95 19.99
N ALA A 79 1.67 -23.20 20.79
CA ALA A 79 1.65 -22.78 22.20
C ALA A 79 2.24 -23.82 23.18
N SER A 80 3.12 -24.72 22.73
CA SER A 80 3.49 -25.91 23.52
C SER A 80 4.74 -25.75 24.42
N ALA A 81 5.66 -24.82 24.14
CA ALA A 81 6.84 -24.59 24.98
C ALA A 81 7.27 -23.11 25.00
N PRO A 82 6.94 -22.34 26.05
CA PRO A 82 7.42 -20.96 26.16
C PRO A 82 8.93 -20.92 26.39
N ILE A 83 9.61 -19.98 25.74
CA ILE A 83 11.00 -19.64 26.08
C ILE A 83 10.91 -18.60 27.19
N SER A 84 11.19 -19.01 28.43
CA SER A 84 11.22 -18.10 29.59
C SER A 84 9.94 -17.28 29.79
N GLY A 85 8.77 -17.87 29.57
CA GLY A 85 7.46 -17.21 29.74
C GLY A 85 6.96 -16.43 28.52
N ILE A 86 7.68 -16.46 27.39
CA ILE A 86 7.21 -15.92 26.11
C ILE A 86 6.71 -17.08 25.25
N TYR A 87 5.44 -16.99 24.87
CA TYR A 87 4.78 -17.85 23.90
C TYR A 87 4.97 -17.29 22.50
N ARG A 88 5.09 -18.20 21.53
CA ARG A 88 5.26 -17.86 20.12
C ARG A 88 4.14 -18.47 19.30
N TYR A 89 3.61 -17.71 18.35
CA TYR A 89 2.58 -18.16 17.43
C TYR A 89 3.01 -17.85 16.00
N THR A 90 2.55 -18.66 15.05
CA THR A 90 2.87 -18.48 13.64
C THR A 90 1.63 -18.04 12.88
N VAL A 91 1.78 -17.01 12.06
CA VAL A 91 0.70 -16.41 11.27
C VAL A 91 1.14 -16.29 9.84
N SER A 92 0.39 -16.87 8.91
CA SER A 92 0.64 -16.68 7.48
C SER A 92 -0.37 -15.70 6.90
N VAL A 93 0.12 -14.76 6.10
CA VAL A 93 -0.70 -13.81 5.33
C VAL A 93 -0.43 -14.00 3.85
N THR A 94 -1.48 -13.86 3.05
CA THR A 94 -1.40 -13.75 1.60
C THR A 94 -1.49 -12.28 1.24
N PHE A 95 -0.63 -11.80 0.35
CA PHE A 95 -0.70 -10.44 -0.15
C PHE A 95 -1.82 -10.31 -1.20
N PRO A 96 -2.49 -9.14 -1.28
CA PRO A 96 -3.54 -8.92 -2.25
C PRO A 96 -3.03 -8.75 -3.69
N MET A 97 -1.72 -8.64 -3.89
CA MET A 97 -1.06 -8.63 -5.19
C MET A 97 0.28 -9.39 -5.14
N LEU A 98 0.82 -9.74 -6.31
CA LEU A 98 2.15 -10.37 -6.44
C LEU A 98 3.25 -9.33 -6.60
N PHE A 99 4.33 -9.47 -5.84
CA PHE A 99 5.59 -8.74 -6.03
C PHE A 99 6.53 -9.50 -6.97
N ILE A 100 7.54 -8.83 -7.53
CA ILE A 100 8.58 -9.48 -8.36
C ILE A 100 9.64 -10.19 -7.51
N SER A 101 9.92 -9.63 -6.35
CA SER A 101 10.81 -10.18 -5.33
C SER A 101 10.14 -10.11 -3.96
N PRO A 102 10.59 -10.92 -2.97
CA PRO A 102 10.08 -10.81 -1.61
C PRO A 102 10.15 -9.35 -1.10
N PRO A 103 9.02 -8.74 -0.72
CA PRO A 103 8.97 -7.35 -0.28
C PRO A 103 9.57 -7.17 1.13
N ASP A 104 9.78 -5.93 1.53
CA ASP A 104 9.96 -5.58 2.94
C ASP A 104 8.61 -5.55 3.64
N VAL A 105 8.53 -6.26 4.77
CA VAL A 105 7.26 -6.50 5.46
C VAL A 105 7.40 -6.08 6.91
N VAL A 106 6.51 -5.19 7.33
CA VAL A 106 6.32 -4.82 8.73
C VAL A 106 4.89 -5.14 9.12
N GLY A 107 4.67 -5.45 10.39
CA GLY A 107 3.32 -5.66 10.89
C GLY A 107 3.31 -5.69 12.40
N SER A 108 2.15 -5.40 12.96
CA SER A 108 1.87 -5.62 14.36
C SER A 108 0.90 -6.77 14.48
N ILE A 109 1.24 -7.75 15.31
CA ILE A 109 0.35 -8.86 15.63
C ILE A 109 0.06 -8.74 17.13
N GLY A 110 -1.21 -8.53 17.48
CA GLY A 110 -1.66 -8.32 18.86
C GLY A 110 -2.36 -6.98 19.04
N ALA A 111 -3.67 -7.01 19.28
CA ALA A 111 -4.39 -5.95 20.00
C ALA A 111 -5.82 -6.43 20.30
N ASN A 112 -5.99 -7.15 21.41
CA ASN A 112 -7.22 -7.03 22.18
C ASN A 112 -6.90 -6.36 23.52
N SER A 113 -7.90 -5.88 24.25
CA SER A 113 -7.70 -5.13 25.50
C SER A 113 -6.91 -5.87 26.58
N ASN A 114 -6.76 -7.19 26.46
CA ASN A 114 -6.22 -8.06 27.49
C ASN A 114 -4.92 -8.76 27.06
N THR A 115 -4.52 -8.63 25.79
CA THR A 115 -3.34 -9.31 25.24
C THR A 115 -2.56 -8.36 24.35
N HIS A 116 -1.34 -8.07 24.79
CA HIS A 116 -0.34 -7.38 24.01
C HIS A 116 0.70 -8.37 23.51
N GLY A 117 1.21 -8.11 22.31
CA GLY A 117 2.29 -8.88 21.73
C GLY A 117 2.90 -8.12 20.57
N TRP A 118 3.96 -8.67 20.01
CA TRP A 118 4.65 -8.09 18.87
C TRP A 118 4.82 -9.14 17.78
N GLY A 119 4.92 -8.67 16.54
CA GLY A 119 5.10 -9.50 15.36
C GLY A 119 6.47 -9.28 14.73
N THR A 120 7.07 -10.33 14.16
CA THR A 120 8.20 -10.19 13.24
C THR A 120 8.00 -11.07 12.01
N ALA A 121 8.24 -10.53 10.82
CA ALA A 121 8.15 -11.28 9.58
C ALA A 121 9.39 -12.17 9.42
N ILE A 122 9.21 -13.46 9.13
CA ILE A 122 10.30 -14.45 9.07
C ILE A 122 10.45 -15.13 7.70
N ASN A 123 9.36 -15.38 6.98
CA ASN A 123 9.36 -16.05 5.67
C ASN A 123 8.61 -15.18 4.67
N ARG A 124 9.33 -14.33 3.94
CA ARG A 124 8.75 -13.41 2.95
C ARG A 124 8.84 -14.04 1.57
N THR A 125 7.73 -14.10 0.85
CA THR A 125 7.67 -14.53 -0.54
C THR A 125 7.07 -13.43 -1.40
N VAL A 126 7.02 -13.64 -2.70
CA VAL A 126 6.36 -12.72 -3.64
C VAL A 126 4.85 -12.59 -3.43
N SER A 127 4.22 -13.56 -2.74
CA SER A 127 2.77 -13.67 -2.61
C SER A 127 2.27 -13.65 -1.16
N GLY A 128 3.17 -13.64 -0.18
CA GLY A 128 2.78 -13.64 1.22
C GLY A 128 3.96 -13.53 2.18
N ALA A 129 3.62 -13.57 3.47
CA ALA A 129 4.62 -13.64 4.53
C ALA A 129 4.14 -14.49 5.70
N THR A 130 5.09 -15.06 6.43
CA THR A 130 4.84 -15.62 7.75
C THR A 130 5.38 -14.68 8.83
N PHE A 131 4.59 -14.46 9.87
CA PHE A 131 4.97 -13.74 11.08
C PHE A 131 5.10 -14.69 12.26
N HIS A 132 6.11 -14.47 13.10
CA HIS A 132 6.08 -14.90 14.48
C HIS A 132 5.44 -13.82 15.33
N HIS A 133 4.41 -14.20 16.08
CA HIS A 133 3.81 -13.39 17.14
C HIS A 133 4.33 -13.85 18.49
N TYR A 134 4.80 -12.92 19.30
CA TYR A 134 5.31 -13.19 20.64
C TYR A 134 4.43 -12.51 21.67
N THR A 135 4.13 -13.23 22.75
CA THR A 135 3.26 -12.75 23.83
C THR A 135 3.56 -13.50 25.13
N THR A 136 3.18 -12.91 26.27
CA THR A 136 3.35 -13.52 27.59
C THR A 136 2.16 -14.36 28.03
N VAL A 137 1.09 -14.42 27.22
CA VAL A 137 -0.15 -15.12 27.55
C VAL A 137 -0.20 -16.47 26.83
N ALA A 138 -0.36 -17.54 27.61
CA ALA A 138 -0.58 -18.88 27.10
C ALA A 138 -2.00 -18.99 26.54
N SER A 139 -2.14 -19.58 25.35
CA SER A 139 -3.42 -19.89 24.71
C SER A 139 -4.34 -18.69 24.49
N LEU A 140 -4.10 -18.00 23.39
CA LEU A 140 -5.04 -17.00 22.90
C LEU A 140 -6.13 -17.73 22.11
N SER A 141 -7.41 -17.50 22.45
CA SER A 141 -8.49 -18.05 21.63
C SER A 141 -8.26 -17.56 20.19
N THR A 142 -8.45 -18.44 19.22
CA THR A 142 -8.27 -18.14 17.78
C THR A 142 -9.10 -16.96 17.28
N THR A 143 -10.04 -16.50 18.09
CA THR A 143 -10.93 -15.36 17.88
C THR A 143 -10.44 -14.03 18.45
N ALA A 144 -9.37 -14.00 19.26
CA ALA A 144 -9.01 -12.82 20.05
C ALA A 144 -7.76 -12.08 19.57
N LEU A 145 -7.01 -12.60 18.60
CA LEU A 145 -5.81 -11.92 18.11
C LEU A 145 -6.03 -11.29 16.74
N GLY A 146 -6.12 -9.96 16.74
CA GLY A 146 -6.03 -9.14 15.56
C GLY A 146 -4.61 -8.63 15.31
N GLY A 147 -4.37 -8.14 14.10
CA GLY A 147 -3.13 -7.48 13.73
C GLY A 147 -3.27 -6.71 12.44
N TRP A 148 -2.16 -6.23 11.91
CA TRP A 148 -2.07 -5.63 10.60
C TRP A 148 -0.67 -5.83 10.03
N TYR A 149 -0.56 -5.73 8.72
CA TYR A 149 0.73 -5.69 8.03
C TYR A 149 0.75 -4.64 6.93
N ILE A 150 1.96 -4.20 6.59
CA ILE A 150 2.29 -3.44 5.39
C ILE A 150 3.47 -4.15 4.73
N ALA A 151 3.35 -4.43 3.44
CA ALA A 151 4.38 -4.97 2.58
C ALA A 151 4.72 -3.94 1.50
N ILE A 152 6.01 -3.63 1.32
CA ILE A 152 6.51 -2.67 0.34
C ILE A 152 7.54 -3.38 -0.54
N GLY A 153 7.33 -3.37 -1.85
CA GLY A 153 8.20 -4.06 -2.80
C GLY A 153 8.04 -3.54 -4.22
N LYS A 154 8.46 -4.34 -5.22
CA LYS A 154 8.37 -3.98 -6.64
C LYS A 154 7.34 -4.80 -7.41
N TRP A 155 6.63 -4.17 -8.36
CA TRP A 155 5.58 -4.79 -9.19
C TRP A 155 5.90 -4.86 -10.69
N LYS A 156 6.90 -4.09 -11.14
CA LYS A 156 7.52 -4.17 -12.48
C LYS A 156 9.04 -4.14 -12.36
#